data_AF-A0A4R6R3L6-F1
#
_entry.id   AF-A0A4R6R3L6-F1
#
_cell.length_a   1.000
_cell.length_b   1.000
_cell.length_c   1.000
_cell.angle_alpha   90.00
_cell.angle_beta   90.00
_cell.angle_gamma   90.00
#
_symmetry.space_group_name_H-M   'P 1'
#
loop_
_entity.id
_entity.type
_entity.pdbx_description
1 polymer ?
#
loop_
_entity_poly.entity_id
_entity_poly.type
_entity_poly.pdbx_seq_one_letter_code
_entity_poly.pdbx_strand_id
1 'polypeptide(L)'
;MTIRAPWRPDLWGPVAAAMPRMLAELHRNRATAARGEAEDLGFLGADTLIGAKGPWVVQYWRSTEHLYAYARMSSAEHLPAWKAFNKAARTHPGAVGIWHETYAVPADGIETFYGNGARVGLAKAVGSAPLASRGRTAAQRLGTH
;
A
#
# COMPACT_ATOMS: atom_id res chain seq x y z
N MET A 1 -10.43 -3.58 -0.38
CA MET A 1 -11.88 -3.62 -0.08
C MET A 1 -12.45 -4.95 -0.53
N THR A 2 -13.67 -5.29 -0.13
CA THR A 2 -14.42 -6.42 -0.71
C THR A 2 -15.72 -5.94 -1.33
N ILE A 3 -16.08 -6.48 -2.50
CA ILE A 3 -17.36 -6.22 -3.16
C ILE A 3 -18.33 -7.32 -2.75
N ARG A 4 -19.46 -6.94 -2.14
CA ARG A 4 -20.46 -7.88 -1.62
C ARG A 4 -21.78 -7.87 -2.41
N ALA A 5 -22.03 -6.81 -3.17
CA ALA A 5 -23.14 -6.71 -4.12
C ALA A 5 -22.63 -6.31 -5.52
N PRO A 6 -22.03 -7.25 -6.29
CA PRO A 6 -21.42 -6.93 -7.59
C PRO A 6 -22.40 -6.28 -8.58
N TRP A 7 -23.69 -6.60 -8.50
CA TRP A 7 -24.76 -6.01 -9.32
C TRP A 7 -25.11 -4.54 -8.98
N ARG A 8 -24.46 -3.92 -7.98
CA ARG A 8 -24.69 -2.53 -7.57
C ARG A 8 -23.43 -1.67 -7.72
N PRO A 9 -22.94 -1.44 -8.95
CA PRO A 9 -21.74 -0.61 -9.20
C PRO A 9 -21.88 0.83 -8.72
N ASP A 10 -23.11 1.33 -8.63
CA ASP A 10 -23.44 2.62 -8.03
C ASP A 10 -23.02 2.71 -6.55
N LEU A 11 -22.99 1.59 -5.82
CA LEU A 11 -22.66 1.54 -4.40
C LEU A 11 -21.17 1.31 -4.13
N TRP A 12 -20.53 0.43 -4.89
CA TRP A 12 -19.12 0.08 -4.67
C TRP A 12 -18.14 0.84 -5.56
N GLY A 13 -18.57 1.37 -6.71
CA GLY A 13 -17.74 2.09 -7.68
C GLY A 13 -17.07 3.34 -7.10
N PRO A 14 -17.82 4.27 -6.47
CA PRO A 14 -17.24 5.47 -5.86
C PRO A 14 -16.20 5.15 -4.78
N VAL A 15 -16.44 4.08 -4.02
CA VAL A 15 -15.52 3.62 -2.97
C VAL A 15 -14.26 3.00 -3.59
N ALA A 16 -14.39 2.23 -4.67
CA ALA A 16 -13.25 1.65 -5.39
C ALA A 16 -12.36 2.72 -6.04
N ALA A 17 -12.95 3.86 -6.44
CA ALA A 17 -12.24 4.99 -7.03
C ALA A 17 -11.39 5.81 -6.03
N ALA A 18 -11.56 5.61 -4.71
CA ALA A 18 -10.84 6.36 -3.69
C ALA A 18 -9.35 6.01 -3.61
N MET A 19 -9.01 4.71 -3.60
CA MET A 19 -7.60 4.28 -3.48
C MET A 19 -6.71 4.78 -4.63
N PRO A 20 -7.10 4.72 -5.92
CA PRO A 20 -6.29 5.28 -6.99
C PRO A 20 -5.93 6.76 -6.80
N ARG A 21 -6.84 7.57 -6.24
CA ARG A 21 -6.57 9.00 -5.95
C ARG A 21 -5.54 9.17 -4.84
N MET A 22 -5.70 8.41 -3.74
CA MET A 22 -4.73 8.39 -2.64
C MET A 22 -3.34 7.94 -3.12
N LEU A 23 -3.26 6.86 -3.90
CA LEU A 23 -1.99 6.41 -4.45
C LEU A 23 -1.35 7.44 -5.38
N ALA A 24 -2.15 8.11 -6.21
CA ALA A 24 -1.65 9.18 -7.08
C ALA A 24 -1.12 10.38 -6.26
N GLU A 25 -1.78 10.76 -5.18
CA GLU A 25 -1.29 11.78 -4.23
C GLU A 25 0.06 11.36 -3.62
N LEU A 26 0.15 10.14 -3.08
CA LEU A 26 1.36 9.64 -2.45
C LEU A 26 2.53 9.51 -3.43
N HIS A 27 2.29 9.04 -4.65
CA HIS A 27 3.31 8.99 -5.70
C HIS A 27 3.79 10.39 -6.12
N ARG A 28 2.88 11.37 -6.24
CA ARG A 28 3.24 12.76 -6.53
C ARG A 28 4.06 13.37 -5.40
N ASN A 29 3.62 13.22 -4.15
CA ASN A 29 4.36 13.72 -2.99
C ASN A 29 5.76 13.11 -2.95
N ARG A 30 5.90 11.79 -3.09
CA ARG A 30 7.21 11.11 -3.12
C ARG A 30 8.13 11.67 -4.20
N ALA A 31 7.61 11.91 -5.40
CA ALA A 31 8.39 12.48 -6.50
C ALA A 31 8.83 13.92 -6.21
N THR A 32 7.97 14.72 -5.57
CA THR A 32 8.27 16.11 -5.17
C THR A 32 9.25 16.17 -4.00
N ALA A 33 9.09 15.30 -2.99
CA ALA A 33 10.01 15.17 -1.87
C ALA A 33 11.41 14.73 -2.33
N ALA A 34 11.50 13.86 -3.34
CA ALA A 34 12.79 13.48 -3.95
C ALA A 34 13.54 14.65 -4.62
N ARG A 35 12.83 15.74 -4.97
CA ARG A 35 13.43 16.99 -5.46
C ARG A 35 13.68 18.02 -4.35
N GLY A 36 13.33 17.70 -3.09
CA GLY A 36 13.44 18.62 -1.95
C GLY A 36 12.35 19.69 -1.89
N GLU A 37 11.26 19.53 -2.65
CA GLU A 37 10.18 20.53 -2.77
C GLU A 37 8.98 20.26 -1.84
N ALA A 38 8.96 19.12 -1.15
CA ALA A 38 7.91 18.75 -0.21
C ALA A 38 8.48 17.86 0.91
N GLU A 39 7.75 17.78 2.01
CA GLU A 39 8.02 16.81 3.06
C GLU A 39 7.81 15.37 2.56
N ASP A 40 8.76 14.47 2.86
CA ASP A 40 8.63 13.04 2.58
C ASP A 40 7.62 12.41 3.54
N LEU A 41 6.48 11.99 3.02
CA LEU A 41 5.44 11.31 3.80
C LEU A 41 5.82 9.86 4.16
N GLY A 42 6.98 9.36 3.77
CA GLY A 42 7.48 8.02 4.09
C GLY A 42 6.87 6.90 3.23
N PHE A 43 6.13 7.26 2.18
CA PHE A 43 5.58 6.29 1.22
C PHE A 43 6.67 5.78 0.27
N LEU A 44 6.86 4.47 0.20
CA LEU A 44 7.90 3.83 -0.61
C LEU A 44 7.34 3.32 -1.95
N GLY A 45 6.07 2.95 -1.99
CA GLY A 45 5.40 2.48 -3.20
C GLY A 45 4.19 1.62 -2.89
N ALA A 46 3.47 1.21 -3.93
CA ALA A 46 2.35 0.30 -3.82
C ALA A 46 2.19 -0.58 -5.05
N ASP A 47 1.57 -1.74 -4.85
CA ASP A 47 1.10 -2.63 -5.91
C ASP A 47 -0.40 -2.88 -5.73
N THR A 48 -1.17 -2.70 -6.80
CA THR A 48 -2.61 -2.99 -6.81
C THR A 48 -2.83 -4.37 -7.41
N LEU A 49 -3.59 -5.20 -6.69
CA LEU A 49 -3.90 -6.57 -7.04
C LEU A 49 -5.41 -6.70 -7.23
N ILE A 50 -5.82 -7.51 -8.22
CA ILE A 50 -7.22 -7.84 -8.44
C ILE A 50 -7.46 -9.25 -7.89
N GLY A 51 -8.17 -9.34 -6.77
CA GLY A 51 -8.55 -10.62 -6.15
C GLY A 51 -9.99 -11.01 -6.46
N ALA A 52 -10.34 -12.27 -6.18
CA ALA A 52 -11.70 -12.80 -6.40
C ALA A 52 -12.80 -12.03 -5.65
N LYS A 53 -12.46 -11.41 -4.51
CA LYS A 53 -13.40 -10.60 -3.70
C LYS A 53 -13.31 -9.09 -3.99
N GLY A 54 -12.52 -8.69 -4.98
CA GLY A 54 -12.28 -7.28 -5.34
C GLY A 54 -10.82 -6.85 -5.24
N PRO A 55 -10.54 -5.56 -5.53
CA PRO A 55 -9.20 -5.03 -5.52
C PRO A 55 -8.66 -4.80 -4.10
N TRP A 56 -7.36 -5.05 -3.95
CA TRP A 56 -6.59 -4.79 -2.75
C TRP A 56 -5.22 -4.21 -3.13
N VAL A 57 -4.62 -3.51 -2.18
CA VAL A 57 -3.37 -2.76 -2.41
C VAL A 57 -2.38 -3.17 -1.33
N VAL A 58 -1.19 -3.58 -1.76
CA VAL A 58 -0.03 -3.73 -0.89
C VAL A 58 0.73 -2.42 -0.93
N GLN A 59 0.93 -1.79 0.23
CA GLN A 59 1.64 -0.52 0.35
C GLN A 59 2.92 -0.72 1.17
N TYR A 60 4.00 -0.08 0.74
CA TYR A 60 5.29 -0.09 1.40
C TYR A 60 5.53 1.27 2.02
N TRP A 61 5.82 1.28 3.33
CA TRP A 61 6.04 2.48 4.11
C TRP A 61 7.35 2.38 4.85
N ARG A 62 8.02 3.52 5.03
CA ARG A 62 9.28 3.62 5.76
C ARG A 62 9.11 3.22 7.23
N SER A 63 7.98 3.58 7.83
CA SER A 63 7.63 3.20 9.19
C SER A 63 6.13 3.30 9.44
N THR A 64 5.66 2.71 10.54
CA THR A 64 4.27 2.82 10.99
C THR A 64 3.87 4.25 11.33
N GLU A 65 4.80 5.05 11.84
CA GLU A 65 4.56 6.44 12.23
C GLU A 65 4.22 7.28 11.00
N HIS A 66 4.95 7.10 9.90
CA HIS A 66 4.67 7.77 8.62
C HIS A 66 3.29 7.38 8.07
N LEU A 67 2.97 6.08 8.04
CA LEU A 67 1.66 5.58 7.63
C LEU A 67 0.54 6.23 8.47
N TYR A 68 0.71 6.26 9.78
CA TYR A 68 -0.27 6.77 10.73
C TYR A 68 -0.40 8.29 10.73
N ALA A 69 0.67 9.02 10.42
CA ALA A 69 0.65 10.45 10.20
C ALA A 69 -0.17 10.78 8.94
N TYR A 70 0.12 10.11 7.82
CA TYR A 70 -0.65 10.26 6.57
C TYR A 70 -2.14 9.93 6.79
N ALA A 71 -2.44 8.83 7.46
CA ALA A 71 -3.82 8.41 7.71
C ALA A 71 -4.65 9.42 8.54
N ARG A 72 -3.99 10.26 9.36
CA ARG A 72 -4.62 11.30 10.19
C ARG A 72 -4.56 12.69 9.57
N MET A 73 -3.84 12.87 8.45
CA MET A 73 -3.66 14.16 7.81
C MET A 73 -4.98 14.69 7.24
N SER A 74 -5.41 15.86 7.72
CA SER A 74 -6.70 16.46 7.35
C SER A 74 -6.75 16.97 5.92
N SER A 75 -5.59 17.34 5.37
CA SER A 75 -5.42 17.81 4.00
C SER A 75 -5.21 16.68 2.97
N ALA A 76 -5.05 15.43 3.40
CA ALA A 76 -4.76 14.30 2.53
C ALA A 76 -6.01 13.54 2.10
N GLU A 77 -5.90 12.79 1.01
CA GLU A 77 -7.00 12.02 0.42
C GLU A 77 -7.56 10.91 1.34
N HIS A 78 -6.78 10.44 2.33
CA HIS A 78 -7.19 9.34 3.21
C HIS A 78 -8.47 9.65 4.03
N LEU A 79 -8.56 10.79 4.71
CA LEU A 79 -9.72 11.09 5.56
C LEU A 79 -11.03 11.27 4.78
N PRO A 80 -11.08 12.01 3.65
CA PRO A 80 -12.25 12.05 2.79
C PRO A 80 -12.67 10.67 2.29
N ALA A 81 -11.71 9.85 1.85
CA ALA A 81 -11.97 8.48 1.41
C ALA A 81 -12.57 7.61 2.54
N TRP A 82 -12.02 7.70 3.74
CA TRP A 82 -12.51 6.99 4.92
C TRP A 82 -13.93 7.41 5.31
N LYS A 83 -14.23 8.72 5.27
CA LYS A 83 -15.59 9.25 5.52
C LYS A 83 -16.59 8.73 4.47
N ALA A 84 -16.20 8.76 3.20
CA ALA A 84 -17.04 8.27 2.10
C ALA A 84 -17.32 6.76 2.23
N PHE A 85 -16.29 5.97 2.55
CA PHE A 85 -16.42 4.54 2.82
C PHE A 85 -17.42 4.28 3.96
N ASN A 86 -17.24 4.92 5.12
CA ASN A 86 -18.10 4.72 6.29
C ASN A 86 -19.56 5.09 5.99
N LYS A 87 -19.79 6.18 5.24
CA LYS A 87 -21.13 6.56 4.79
C LYS A 87 -21.75 5.49 3.90
N ALA A 88 -21.00 4.95 2.93
CA ALA A 88 -21.49 3.91 2.04
C ALA A 88 -21.78 2.60 2.79
N ALA A 89 -20.87 2.16 3.66
CA ALA A 89 -21.02 0.95 4.46
C ALA A 89 -22.22 1.04 5.43
N ARG A 90 -22.42 2.21 6.07
CA ARG A 90 -23.58 2.42 6.96
C ARG A 90 -24.90 2.46 6.21
N THR A 91 -24.94 3.14 5.07
CA THR A 91 -26.17 3.25 4.26
C THR A 91 -26.51 1.93 3.58
N HIS A 92 -25.49 1.13 3.24
CA HIS A 92 -25.64 -0.14 2.52
C HIS A 92 -24.73 -1.25 3.11
N PRO A 93 -25.10 -1.85 4.26
CA PRO A 93 -24.26 -2.83 4.99
C PRO A 93 -23.87 -4.08 4.18
N GLY A 94 -24.58 -4.36 3.07
CA GLY A 94 -24.34 -5.48 2.18
C GLY A 94 -23.56 -5.15 0.90
N ALA A 95 -23.19 -3.89 0.65
CA ALA A 95 -22.61 -3.50 -0.64
C ALA A 95 -21.08 -3.62 -0.69
N VAL A 96 -20.41 -3.17 0.38
CA VAL A 96 -18.96 -3.09 0.48
C VAL A 96 -18.47 -3.62 1.82
N GLY A 97 -17.22 -4.09 1.85
CA GLY A 97 -16.48 -4.40 3.06
C GLY A 97 -15.06 -3.84 3.00
N ILE A 98 -14.43 -3.73 4.16
CA ILE A 98 -13.06 -3.26 4.31
C ILE A 98 -12.28 -4.20 5.21
N TRP A 99 -10.99 -4.24 4.95
CA TRP A 99 -10.01 -4.97 5.72
C TRP A 99 -8.67 -4.27 5.48
N HIS A 100 -7.77 -4.37 6.45
CA HIS A 100 -6.36 -4.05 6.30
C HIS A 100 -5.57 -4.98 7.21
N GLU A 101 -4.30 -5.18 6.87
CA GLU A 101 -3.33 -5.83 7.74
C GLU A 101 -2.07 -4.97 7.69
N THR A 102 -1.54 -4.64 8.86
CA THR A 102 -0.33 -3.81 8.98
C THR A 102 0.75 -4.63 9.67
N TYR A 103 1.85 -4.85 8.98
CA TYR A 103 3.01 -5.56 9.49
C TYR A 103 4.16 -4.56 9.68
N ALA A 104 4.57 -4.36 10.93
CA ALA A 104 5.77 -3.61 11.27
C ALA A 104 6.93 -4.59 11.36
N VAL A 105 7.68 -4.75 10.26
CA VAL A 105 8.76 -5.73 10.16
C VAL A 105 10.10 -5.00 10.22
N PRO A 106 11.00 -5.34 11.16
CA PRO A 106 12.35 -4.79 11.18
C PRO A 106 13.14 -5.27 9.95
N ALA A 107 14.18 -4.53 9.57
CA ALA A 107 14.91 -4.79 8.33
C ALA A 107 15.60 -6.17 8.28
N ASP A 108 16.02 -6.71 9.42
CA ASP A 108 16.55 -8.06 9.57
C ASP A 108 15.46 -9.15 9.51
N GLY A 109 14.20 -8.79 9.75
CA GLY A 109 13.03 -9.67 9.62
C GLY A 109 12.52 -9.84 8.18
N ILE A 110 13.22 -9.27 7.19
CA ILE A 110 12.81 -9.29 5.78
C ILE A 110 13.80 -10.11 4.96
N GLU A 111 13.30 -11.13 4.27
CA GLU A 111 14.03 -11.83 3.22
C GLU A 111 13.25 -11.75 1.91
N THR A 112 13.94 -11.41 0.82
CA THR A 112 13.34 -11.35 -0.51
C THR A 112 14.32 -11.84 -1.56
N PHE A 113 13.80 -12.59 -2.53
CA PHE A 113 14.55 -13.05 -3.69
C PHE A 113 13.80 -12.68 -4.98
N TYR A 114 14.53 -12.17 -5.96
CA TYR A 114 14.00 -11.80 -7.27
C TYR A 114 14.88 -12.44 -8.35
N GLY A 115 14.31 -13.39 -9.09
CA GLY A 115 14.99 -14.07 -10.20
C GLY A 115 14.59 -13.47 -11.56
N ASN A 116 15.44 -13.66 -12.57
CA ASN A 116 15.15 -13.36 -13.98
C ASN A 116 14.64 -11.92 -14.22
N GLY A 117 15.15 -10.94 -13.46
CA GLY A 117 14.79 -9.53 -13.63
C GLY A 117 13.42 -9.13 -13.06
N ALA A 118 12.78 -9.99 -12.25
CA ALA A 118 11.53 -9.65 -11.59
C ALA A 118 11.67 -8.38 -10.74
N ARG A 119 10.84 -7.36 -11.02
CA ARG A 119 10.85 -6.08 -10.29
C ARG A 119 9.46 -5.76 -9.76
N VAL A 120 9.11 -6.42 -8.66
CA VAL A 120 7.82 -6.33 -7.98
C VAL A 120 8.02 -6.15 -6.48
N GLY A 121 6.99 -5.71 -5.76
CA GLY A 121 7.02 -5.57 -4.32
C GLY A 121 8.17 -4.70 -3.80
N LEU A 122 8.91 -5.18 -2.78
CA LEU A 122 10.00 -4.42 -2.17
C LEU A 122 11.10 -4.04 -3.18
N ALA A 123 11.45 -4.90 -4.15
CA ALA A 123 12.42 -4.55 -5.20
C ALA A 123 12.01 -3.34 -6.04
N LYS A 124 10.70 -3.17 -6.24
CA LYS A 124 10.15 -1.99 -6.93
C LYS A 124 10.12 -0.76 -6.01
N ALA A 125 9.79 -0.95 -4.74
CA ALA A 125 9.63 0.14 -3.77
C ALA A 125 10.97 0.76 -3.33
N VAL A 126 11.97 -0.07 -3.02
CA VAL A 126 13.25 0.35 -2.44
C VAL A 126 14.49 -0.10 -3.22
N GLY A 127 14.30 -0.88 -4.29
CA GLY A 127 15.40 -1.44 -5.08
C GLY A 127 15.80 -2.85 -4.62
N SER A 128 16.76 -3.44 -5.35
CA SER A 128 17.28 -4.79 -5.09
C SER A 128 18.80 -4.79 -5.19
N ALA A 129 19.45 -5.71 -4.47
CA ALA A 129 20.89 -5.92 -4.53
C ALA A 129 21.25 -7.30 -5.11
N PRO A 130 22.44 -7.47 -5.74
CA PRO A 130 22.91 -8.77 -6.21
C PRO A 130 22.97 -9.81 -5.09
N LEU A 131 22.56 -11.05 -5.38
CA LEU A 131 22.48 -12.14 -4.39
C LEU A 131 23.86 -12.57 -3.84
N ALA A 132 24.92 -12.36 -4.61
CA ALA A 132 26.25 -12.97 -4.42
C ALA A 132 26.91 -12.70 -3.05
N SER A 133 26.39 -11.78 -2.25
CA SER A 133 26.98 -11.38 -0.96
C SER A 133 26.18 -11.79 0.28
N ARG A 134 24.99 -12.40 0.17
CA ARG A 134 24.07 -12.55 1.33
C ARG A 134 23.71 -13.98 1.74
N GLY A 135 24.20 -15.00 1.04
CA GLY A 135 23.98 -16.41 1.40
C GLY A 135 23.06 -17.16 0.42
N ARG A 136 23.13 -18.49 0.46
CA ARG A 136 22.54 -19.38 -0.56
C ARG A 136 21.09 -19.74 -0.28
N THR A 137 20.65 -19.67 0.97
CA THR A 137 19.28 -20.04 1.39
C THR A 137 18.53 -18.85 1.97
N ALA A 138 17.19 -18.91 1.97
CA ALA A 138 16.36 -17.88 2.61
C ALA A 138 16.67 -17.75 4.11
N ALA A 139 16.85 -18.88 4.80
CA ALA A 139 17.20 -18.90 6.23
C ALA A 139 18.53 -18.21 6.54
N GLN A 140 19.50 -18.25 5.62
CA GLN A 140 20.78 -17.54 5.78
C GLN A 140 20.67 -16.04 5.53
N ARG A 141 19.67 -15.59 4.77
CA ARG A 141 19.46 -14.17 4.44
C ARG A 141 18.53 -13.45 5.41
N LEU A 142 17.66 -14.21 6.08
CA LEU A 142 16.83 -13.70 7.17
C LEU A 142 17.71 -13.51 8.41
N GLY A 143 17.65 -12.35 9.05
CA GLY A 143 18.45 -12.02 10.24
C GLY A 143 19.86 -11.47 9.96
N THR A 144 20.23 -11.25 8.70
CA THR A 144 21.56 -10.71 8.33
C THR A 144 21.49 -9.28 7.84
N HIS A 145 22.30 -8.39 8.42
CA HIS A 145 22.50 -7.00 7.99
C HIS A 145 23.72 -6.88 7.07
#